data_AF-A0A1Q6LA64-F1
#
_entry.id   AF-A0A1Q6LA64-F1
#
_cell.length_a   1.000
_cell.length_b   1.000
_cell.length_c   1.000
_cell.angle_alpha   90.00
_cell.angle_beta   90.00
_cell.angle_gamma   90.00
#
_symmetry.space_group_name_H-M   'P 1'
#
loop_
_entity.id
_entity.type
_entity.pdbx_description
1 polymer ?
#
loop_
_entity_poly.entity_id
_entity_poly.type
_entity_poly.pdbx_seq_one_letter_code
_entity_poly.pdbx_strand_id
1 'polypeptide(L)'
;MEKIKKILLFSIIVIVVGSIMAVIIIEAEKKNMINKDENQNIVTEITNVKPTEDSLRFKKEYEEINGTIREKDGMLYNTVFIDENNPIVYIGIEKLVEILENQDKTIIYISSPTCPYCRATINTMLNAAKKSGISKIYYYDISVNESNKANYKELLEKIIEKKIADKTNEGSISWTLPQLLNVKNSNIIASTKGTDYEFESGQTKYSELTEKQKNHMYKHYIDTLSK
;
A
#
# COMPACT_ATOMS: atom_id res chain seq x y z
N MET A 1 -78.99 7.28 21.51
CA MET A 1 -77.86 7.00 22.43
C MET A 1 -76.83 6.02 21.86
N GLU A 2 -77.23 4.94 21.20
CA GLU A 2 -76.28 3.90 20.71
C GLU A 2 -75.29 4.38 19.64
N LYS A 3 -75.73 5.22 18.69
CA LYS A 3 -74.85 5.82 17.65
C LYS A 3 -73.74 6.70 18.24
N ILE A 4 -74.06 7.47 19.29
CA ILE A 4 -73.10 8.38 19.96
C ILE A 4 -72.02 7.56 20.68
N LYS A 5 -72.39 6.45 21.35
CA LYS A 5 -71.44 5.54 21.99
C LYS A 5 -70.50 4.87 20.98
N LYS A 6 -71.00 4.49 19.80
CA LYS A 6 -70.17 3.92 18.71
C LYS A 6 -69.18 4.93 18.14
N ILE A 7 -69.58 6.19 17.98
CA ILE A 7 -68.69 7.27 17.53
C ILE A 7 -67.59 7.54 18.58
N LEU A 8 -67.96 7.64 19.86
CA LEU A 8 -67.01 7.83 20.96
C LEU A 8 -66.01 6.66 21.06
N LEU A 9 -66.48 5.41 20.93
CA LEU A 9 -65.62 4.24 20.94
C LEU A 9 -64.64 4.22 19.76
N PHE A 10 -65.10 4.61 18.57
CA PHE A 10 -64.25 4.74 17.39
C PHE A 10 -63.19 5.83 17.56
N SER A 11 -63.55 7.01 18.09
CA SER A 11 -62.61 8.09 18.39
C SER A 11 -61.52 7.66 19.39
N ILE A 12 -61.88 6.91 20.43
CA ILE A 12 -60.91 6.37 21.39
C ILE A 12 -59.94 5.39 20.71
N ILE A 13 -60.44 4.49 19.87
CA ILE A 13 -59.59 3.53 19.13
C ILE A 13 -58.59 4.25 18.23
N VAL A 14 -59.02 5.28 17.50
CA VAL A 14 -58.12 6.06 16.62
C VAL A 14 -57.01 6.75 17.41
N ILE A 15 -57.32 7.31 18.58
CA ILE A 15 -56.33 7.95 19.46
C ILE A 15 -55.32 6.93 19.98
N VAL A 16 -55.78 5.75 20.43
CA VAL A 16 -54.91 4.68 20.93
C VAL A 16 -53.98 4.17 19.83
N VAL A 17 -54.50 3.89 18.63
CA VAL A 17 -53.67 3.44 17.50
C VAL A 17 -52.66 4.49 17.09
N GLY A 18 -53.05 5.78 17.05
CA GLY A 18 -52.14 6.88 16.76
C GLY A 18 -50.99 6.99 17.77
N SER A 19 -51.27 6.81 19.06
CA SER A 19 -50.24 6.85 20.11
C SER A 19 -49.22 5.70 20.00
N ILE A 20 -49.67 4.49 19.63
CA ILE A 20 -48.78 3.33 19.44
C ILE A 20 -47.85 3.54 18.24
N MET A 21 -48.37 4.07 17.12
CA MET A 21 -47.56 4.35 15.93
C MET A 21 -46.46 5.39 16.22
N ALA A 22 -46.75 6.41 17.02
CA ALA A 22 -45.76 7.42 17.41
C ALA A 22 -44.60 6.81 18.22
N VAL A 23 -44.90 5.90 19.17
CA VAL A 23 -43.86 5.21 19.96
C VAL A 23 -42.95 4.39 19.07
N ILE A 24 -43.51 3.63 18.12
CA ILE A 24 -42.73 2.80 17.19
C ILE A 24 -41.78 3.66 16.34
N ILE A 25 -42.25 4.81 15.86
CA ILE A 25 -41.41 5.74 15.06
C ILE A 25 -40.26 6.28 15.90
N ILE A 26 -40.52 6.69 17.14
CA ILE A 26 -39.48 7.20 18.06
C ILE A 26 -38.43 6.12 18.37
N GLU A 27 -38.84 4.88 18.59
CA GLU A 27 -37.94 3.75 18.84
C GLU A 27 -37.05 3.46 17.62
N ALA A 28 -37.62 3.52 16.41
CA ALA A 28 -36.90 3.34 15.15
C ALA A 28 -35.90 4.46 14.89
N GLU A 29 -36.26 5.72 15.16
CA GLU A 29 -35.36 6.86 15.05
C GLU A 29 -34.19 6.76 16.04
N LYS A 30 -34.46 6.40 17.31
CA LYS A 30 -33.40 6.17 18.31
C LYS A 30 -32.44 5.08 17.88
N LYS A 31 -32.94 3.96 17.35
CA LYS A 31 -32.10 2.86 16.86
C LYS A 31 -31.24 3.27 15.66
N ASN A 32 -31.76 4.11 14.77
CA ASN A 32 -31.00 4.68 13.66
C ASN A 32 -29.91 5.66 14.13
N MET A 33 -30.16 6.45 15.17
CA MET A 33 -29.15 7.35 15.75
C MET A 33 -28.03 6.55 16.44
N ILE A 34 -28.36 5.52 17.21
CA ILE A 34 -27.38 4.62 17.86
C ILE A 34 -26.49 3.93 16.82
N ASN A 35 -27.07 3.39 15.74
CA ASN A 35 -26.30 2.78 14.64
C ASN A 35 -25.39 3.79 13.93
N LYS A 36 -25.77 5.07 13.87
CA LYS A 36 -24.97 6.12 13.26
C LYS A 36 -23.78 6.51 14.14
N ASP A 37 -23.98 6.62 15.46
CA ASP A 37 -22.93 6.94 16.42
C ASP A 37 -21.89 5.82 16.55
N GLU A 38 -22.30 4.54 16.54
CA GLU A 38 -21.36 3.41 16.53
C GLU A 38 -20.52 3.38 15.26
N ASN A 39 -21.12 3.61 14.09
CA ASN A 39 -20.40 3.61 12.81
C ASN A 39 -19.50 4.84 12.65
N GLN A 40 -19.89 5.99 13.20
CA GLN A 40 -19.07 7.21 13.19
C GLN A 40 -17.88 7.10 14.16
N ASN A 41 -18.05 6.45 15.32
CA ASN A 41 -16.94 6.19 16.24
C ASN A 41 -15.93 5.16 15.72
N ILE A 42 -16.39 4.10 15.03
CA ILE A 42 -15.49 3.10 14.40
C ILE A 42 -14.64 3.71 13.27
N VAL A 43 -15.17 4.70 12.52
CA VAL A 43 -14.43 5.38 11.46
C VAL A 43 -13.38 6.37 12.02
N THR A 44 -13.60 6.91 13.22
CA THR A 44 -12.70 7.91 13.81
C THR A 44 -11.48 7.28 14.50
N GLU A 45 -11.55 6.00 14.90
CA GLU A 45 -10.46 5.32 15.62
C GLU A 45 -9.38 4.71 14.71
N ILE A 46 -9.56 4.71 13.38
CA ILE A 46 -8.63 4.08 12.41
C ILE A 46 -7.63 5.09 11.78
N THR A 47 -7.71 6.39 12.06
CA THR A 47 -6.98 7.40 11.26
C THR A 47 -6.01 8.34 11.98
N ASN A 48 -5.68 8.12 13.25
CA ASN A 48 -4.58 8.85 13.91
C ASN A 48 -3.28 8.03 13.98
N VAL A 49 -2.94 7.32 12.90
CA VAL A 49 -1.55 6.84 12.73
C VAL A 49 -0.71 8.05 12.35
N LYS A 50 0.16 8.50 13.24
CA LYS A 50 1.13 9.55 12.93
C LYS A 50 2.17 9.00 11.94
N PRO A 51 2.57 9.76 10.90
CA PRO A 51 3.68 9.38 10.03
C PRO A 51 4.94 9.02 10.84
N THR A 52 5.59 7.93 10.45
CA THR A 52 6.90 7.54 10.99
C THR A 52 8.01 8.34 10.33
N GLU A 53 9.20 8.39 10.94
CA GLU A 53 10.37 9.01 10.32
C GLU A 53 10.70 8.39 8.96
N ASP A 54 10.66 7.05 8.86
CA ASP A 54 10.88 6.32 7.61
C ASP A 54 9.86 6.67 6.53
N SER A 55 8.59 6.79 6.89
CA SER A 55 7.53 7.14 5.93
C SER A 55 7.71 8.55 5.35
N LEU A 56 8.12 9.51 6.20
CA LEU A 56 8.42 10.88 5.80
C LEU A 56 9.70 10.95 4.96
N ARG A 57 10.73 10.19 5.35
CA ARG A 57 11.98 10.06 4.60
C ARG A 57 11.72 9.51 3.21
N PHE A 58 10.96 8.42 3.09
CA PHE A 58 10.63 7.79 1.82
C PHE A 58 9.91 8.73 0.87
N LYS A 59 8.90 9.45 1.39
CA LYS A 59 8.21 10.51 0.64
C LYS A 59 9.19 11.57 0.15
N LYS A 60 10.03 12.11 1.05
CA LYS A 60 10.98 13.17 0.73
C LYS A 60 11.97 12.74 -0.36
N GLU A 61 12.64 11.61 -0.21
CA GLU A 61 13.67 11.14 -1.16
C GLU A 61 13.10 10.93 -2.59
N TYR A 62 11.84 10.49 -2.70
CA TYR A 62 11.18 10.35 -3.99
C TYR A 62 10.69 11.68 -4.57
N GLU A 63 10.11 12.55 -3.75
CA GLU A 63 9.49 13.79 -4.22
C GLU A 63 10.49 14.93 -4.45
N GLU A 64 11.61 14.97 -3.73
CA GLU A 64 12.60 16.05 -3.83
C GLU A 64 13.26 16.13 -5.22
N ILE A 65 13.28 15.02 -5.96
CA ILE A 65 13.82 14.93 -7.32
C ILE A 65 12.75 15.02 -8.42
N ASN A 66 11.47 15.25 -8.07
CA ASN A 66 10.39 15.47 -9.04
C ASN A 66 10.77 16.58 -10.03
N GLY A 67 10.63 16.32 -11.34
CA GLY A 67 10.89 17.34 -12.37
C GLY A 67 12.35 17.80 -12.46
N THR A 68 13.30 17.09 -11.83
CA THR A 68 14.73 17.36 -11.99
C THR A 68 15.31 16.54 -13.15
N ILE A 69 16.45 16.98 -13.68
CA ILE A 69 17.15 16.28 -14.76
C ILE A 69 18.06 15.21 -14.16
N ARG A 70 17.94 13.98 -14.67
CA ARG A 70 18.82 12.88 -14.31
C ARG A 70 20.15 13.00 -15.04
N GLU A 71 21.22 13.27 -14.32
CA GLU A 71 22.57 13.44 -14.89
C GLU A 71 23.01 12.27 -15.80
N LYS A 72 22.63 11.03 -15.44
CA LYS A 72 23.04 9.82 -16.16
C LYS A 72 22.60 9.78 -17.63
N ASP A 73 21.42 10.32 -17.95
CA ASP A 73 20.85 10.23 -19.30
C ASP A 73 20.12 11.49 -19.78
N GLY A 74 20.18 12.60 -19.02
CA GLY A 74 19.59 13.89 -19.38
C GLY A 74 18.06 13.91 -19.35
N MET A 75 17.41 12.85 -18.89
CA MET A 75 15.96 12.71 -18.88
C MET A 75 15.34 13.32 -17.63
N LEU A 76 14.14 13.87 -17.78
CA LEU A 76 13.36 14.38 -16.66
C LEU A 76 12.84 13.24 -15.78
N TYR A 77 13.03 13.33 -14.46
CA TYR A 77 12.34 12.43 -13.55
C TYR A 77 10.84 12.66 -13.59
N ASN A 78 10.08 11.57 -13.73
CA ASN A 78 8.64 11.59 -13.60
C ASN A 78 8.22 12.02 -12.19
N THR A 79 7.10 12.74 -12.10
CA THR A 79 6.55 13.22 -10.84
C THR A 79 5.82 12.10 -10.11
N VAL A 80 6.05 11.98 -8.81
CA VAL A 80 5.30 11.09 -7.92
C VAL A 80 4.78 11.86 -6.72
N PHE A 81 3.70 11.36 -6.13
CA PHE A 81 3.10 11.91 -4.91
C PHE A 81 2.81 10.76 -3.95
N ILE A 82 3.50 10.74 -2.82
CA ILE A 82 3.49 9.67 -1.82
C ILE A 82 2.79 10.19 -0.56
N ASP A 83 1.87 9.40 -0.02
CA ASP A 83 1.22 9.67 1.25
C ASP A 83 2.25 9.63 2.39
N GLU A 84 2.20 10.60 3.31
CA GLU A 84 3.05 10.59 4.50
C GLU A 84 2.76 9.38 5.40
N ASN A 85 1.55 8.83 5.36
CA ASN A 85 1.17 7.61 6.07
C ASN A 85 1.36 6.38 5.17
N ASN A 86 2.61 6.11 4.81
CA ASN A 86 2.98 4.93 4.04
C ASN A 86 3.64 3.84 4.92
N PRO A 87 3.53 2.54 4.56
CA PRO A 87 3.96 1.43 5.42
C PRO A 87 5.48 1.17 5.39
N ILE A 88 6.29 2.10 4.87
CA ILE A 88 7.71 1.86 4.60
C ILE A 88 8.52 1.87 5.90
N VAL A 89 9.43 0.91 6.01
CA VAL A 89 10.44 0.81 7.07
C VAL A 89 11.80 0.56 6.42
N TYR A 90 12.77 1.45 6.59
CA TYR A 90 14.08 1.30 5.95
C TYR A 90 14.89 0.16 6.59
N ILE A 91 15.59 -0.60 5.75
CA ILE A 91 16.52 -1.63 6.16
C ILE A 91 17.82 -1.53 5.37
N GLY A 92 18.93 -1.93 6.00
CA GLY A 92 20.20 -2.18 5.32
C GLY A 92 20.33 -3.63 4.86
N ILE A 93 21.38 -3.92 4.12
CA ILE A 93 21.63 -5.23 3.51
C ILE A 93 21.72 -6.38 4.53
N GLU A 94 22.26 -6.14 5.73
CA GLU A 94 22.32 -7.16 6.81
C GLU A 94 20.91 -7.60 7.23
N LYS A 95 20.02 -6.64 7.45
CA LYS A 95 18.63 -6.93 7.84
C LYS A 95 17.85 -7.56 6.69
N LEU A 96 18.14 -7.17 5.44
CA LEU A 96 17.58 -7.83 4.27
C LEU A 96 17.91 -9.32 4.27
N VAL A 97 19.18 -9.68 4.44
CA VAL A 97 19.62 -11.08 4.52
C VAL A 97 18.99 -11.81 5.71
N GLU A 98 18.95 -11.19 6.89
CA GLU A 98 18.30 -11.76 8.08
C GLU A 98 16.83 -12.11 7.81
N ILE A 99 16.07 -11.22 7.18
CA ILE A 99 14.66 -11.46 6.83
C ILE A 99 14.52 -12.63 5.85
N LEU A 100 15.43 -12.75 4.87
CA LEU A 100 15.43 -13.84 3.89
C LEU A 100 15.72 -15.22 4.52
N GLU A 101 16.30 -15.22 5.72
CA GLU A 101 16.60 -16.41 6.51
C GLU A 101 15.55 -16.65 7.62
N ASN A 102 14.72 -15.66 7.95
CA ASN A 102 13.67 -15.77 8.97
C ASN A 102 12.47 -16.62 8.52
N GLN A 103 11.75 -17.18 9.50
CA GLN A 103 10.53 -17.96 9.30
C GLN A 103 9.28 -17.08 9.12
N ASP A 104 9.29 -15.84 9.61
CA ASP A 104 8.12 -14.96 9.56
C ASP A 104 7.72 -14.54 8.15
N LYS A 105 6.40 -14.39 7.95
CA LYS A 105 5.88 -13.78 6.72
C LYS A 105 6.26 -12.31 6.68
N THR A 106 7.01 -11.90 5.66
CA THR A 106 7.56 -10.55 5.55
C THR A 106 7.44 -10.02 4.12
N ILE A 107 7.00 -8.76 3.99
CA ILE A 107 6.97 -8.04 2.71
C ILE A 107 8.21 -7.16 2.61
N ILE A 108 8.92 -7.27 1.48
CA ILE A 108 10.13 -6.51 1.19
C ILE A 108 9.96 -5.78 -0.14
N TYR A 109 10.30 -4.51 -0.18
CA TYR A 109 10.38 -3.71 -1.39
C TYR A 109 11.83 -3.29 -1.63
N ILE A 110 12.34 -3.57 -2.83
CA ILE A 110 13.71 -3.27 -3.24
C ILE A 110 13.64 -2.28 -4.39
N SER A 111 14.21 -1.08 -4.21
CA SER A 111 14.07 0.01 -5.20
C SER A 111 15.19 1.05 -5.08
N SER A 112 15.05 2.16 -5.80
CA SER A 112 15.78 3.40 -5.56
C SER A 112 14.92 4.60 -5.99
N PRO A 113 14.96 5.75 -5.30
CA PRO A 113 14.25 6.96 -5.69
C PRO A 113 14.61 7.45 -7.11
N THR A 114 15.84 7.17 -7.55
CA THR A 114 16.41 7.60 -8.85
C THR A 114 16.16 6.61 -10.00
N CYS A 115 15.46 5.50 -9.73
CA CYS A 115 15.15 4.46 -10.71
C CYS A 115 13.83 4.79 -11.42
N PRO A 116 13.80 4.99 -12.76
CA PRO A 116 12.60 5.43 -13.47
C PRO A 116 11.41 4.46 -13.34
N TYR A 117 11.66 3.15 -13.48
CA TYR A 117 10.63 2.12 -13.28
C TYR A 117 10.07 2.11 -11.85
N CYS A 118 10.95 2.36 -10.87
CA CYS A 118 10.58 2.41 -9.46
C CYS A 118 9.60 3.57 -9.21
N ARG A 119 9.91 4.74 -9.76
CA ARG A 119 9.04 5.91 -9.69
C ARG A 119 7.74 5.72 -10.48
N ALA A 120 7.78 5.10 -11.65
CA ALA A 120 6.60 4.89 -12.48
C ALA A 120 5.54 4.01 -11.79
N THR A 121 5.98 3.08 -10.93
CA THR A 121 5.10 2.08 -10.29
C THR A 121 4.86 2.31 -8.79
N ILE A 122 5.57 3.25 -8.14
CA ILE A 122 5.54 3.37 -6.67
C ILE A 122 4.14 3.62 -6.11
N ASN A 123 3.38 4.54 -6.70
CA ASN A 123 2.02 4.85 -6.25
C ASN A 123 1.09 3.65 -6.43
N THR A 124 1.25 2.89 -7.51
CA THR A 124 0.49 1.66 -7.75
C THR A 124 0.79 0.61 -6.68
N MET A 125 2.07 0.43 -6.31
CA MET A 125 2.49 -0.49 -5.25
C MET A 125 1.94 -0.08 -3.88
N LEU A 126 2.08 1.20 -3.49
CA LEU A 126 1.59 1.71 -2.21
C LEU A 126 0.06 1.63 -2.12
N ASN A 127 -0.66 1.89 -3.22
CA ASN A 127 -2.11 1.71 -3.27
C ASN A 127 -2.52 0.24 -3.10
N ALA A 128 -1.80 -0.69 -3.72
CA ALA A 128 -2.03 -2.12 -3.53
C ALA A 128 -1.77 -2.54 -2.07
N ALA A 129 -0.68 -2.06 -1.46
CA ALA A 129 -0.37 -2.29 -0.04
C ALA A 129 -1.49 -1.79 0.89
N LYS A 130 -1.95 -0.55 0.67
CA LYS A 130 -3.06 0.05 1.43
C LYS A 130 -4.33 -0.77 1.29
N LYS A 131 -4.69 -1.21 0.07
CA LYS A 131 -5.90 -2.03 -0.14
C LYS A 131 -5.80 -3.42 0.48
N SER A 132 -4.61 -4.00 0.50
CA SER A 132 -4.34 -5.30 1.13
C SER A 132 -4.18 -5.23 2.65
N GLY A 133 -4.33 -4.05 3.28
CA GLY A 133 -4.17 -3.87 4.72
C GLY A 133 -2.74 -4.08 5.21
N ILE A 134 -1.75 -3.91 4.34
CA ILE A 134 -0.34 -4.09 4.68
C ILE A 134 0.13 -2.85 5.45
N SER A 135 0.40 -3.03 6.73
CA SER A 135 0.85 -1.96 7.64
C SER A 135 2.37 -1.80 7.69
N LYS A 136 3.13 -2.75 7.13
CA LYS A 136 4.59 -2.73 7.13
C LYS A 136 5.18 -3.36 5.86
N ILE A 137 6.10 -2.64 5.23
CA ILE A 137 6.92 -3.07 4.10
C ILE A 137 8.37 -2.70 4.43
N TYR A 138 9.25 -3.70 4.53
CA TYR A 138 10.67 -3.41 4.68
C TYR A 138 11.24 -2.94 3.35
N TYR A 139 11.92 -1.80 3.36
CA TYR A 139 12.43 -1.14 2.18
C TYR A 139 13.95 -1.16 2.16
N TYR A 140 14.50 -1.77 1.10
CA TYR A 140 15.92 -1.74 0.82
C TYR A 140 16.19 -0.84 -0.39
N ASP A 141 16.95 0.23 -0.16
CA ASP A 141 17.39 1.16 -1.21
C ASP A 141 18.77 0.76 -1.74
N ILE A 142 18.82 0.27 -2.97
CA ILE A 142 20.06 -0.17 -3.61
C ILE A 142 21.04 0.97 -3.92
N SER A 143 20.61 2.23 -3.82
CA SER A 143 21.47 3.40 -4.04
C SER A 143 22.24 3.83 -2.79
N VAL A 144 21.88 3.30 -1.61
CA VAL A 144 22.66 3.51 -0.39
C VAL A 144 23.95 2.70 -0.48
N ASN A 145 25.09 3.39 -0.38
CA ASN A 145 26.39 2.73 -0.42
C ASN A 145 26.69 2.04 0.92
N GLU A 146 26.62 0.71 0.93
CA GLU A 146 26.95 -0.13 2.08
C GLU A 146 28.25 -0.93 1.91
N SER A 147 29.04 -0.63 0.87
CA SER A 147 30.26 -1.39 0.50
C SER A 147 31.39 -1.32 1.52
N ASN A 148 31.32 -0.40 2.47
CA ASN A 148 32.28 -0.27 3.57
C ASN A 148 32.09 -1.33 4.68
N LYS A 149 31.00 -2.11 4.65
CA LYS A 149 30.79 -3.20 5.62
C LYS A 149 31.73 -4.37 5.36
N ALA A 150 32.37 -4.88 6.41
CA ALA A 150 33.35 -5.97 6.32
C ALA A 150 32.77 -7.26 5.69
N ASN A 151 31.50 -7.55 5.96
CA ASN A 151 30.76 -8.70 5.46
C ASN A 151 29.95 -8.41 4.18
N TYR A 152 30.06 -7.23 3.56
CA TYR A 152 29.21 -6.82 2.43
C TYR A 152 29.20 -7.84 1.29
N LYS A 153 30.38 -8.37 0.93
CA LYS A 153 30.51 -9.35 -0.16
C LYS A 153 29.78 -10.66 0.14
N GLU A 154 29.87 -11.16 1.38
CA GLU A 154 29.15 -12.38 1.82
C GLU A 154 27.64 -12.17 1.78
N LEU A 155 27.17 -11.00 2.24
CA LEU A 155 25.75 -10.65 2.20
C LEU A 155 25.21 -10.58 0.76
N LEU A 156 25.99 -10.03 -0.18
CA LEU A 156 25.61 -10.03 -1.60
C LEU A 156 25.52 -11.44 -2.18
N GLU A 157 26.44 -12.34 -1.81
CA GLU A 157 26.41 -13.73 -2.27
C GLU A 157 25.12 -14.43 -1.85
N LYS A 158 24.67 -14.24 -0.60
CA LYS A 158 23.36 -14.75 -0.13
C LYS A 158 22.17 -14.19 -0.91
N ILE A 159 22.21 -12.91 -1.27
CA ILE A 159 21.15 -12.27 -2.09
C ILE A 159 21.11 -12.88 -3.50
N ILE A 160 22.27 -13.18 -4.07
CA ILE A 160 22.41 -13.82 -5.38
C ILE A 160 21.91 -15.26 -5.34
N GLU A 161 22.25 -16.02 -4.29
CA GLU A 161 21.73 -17.37 -4.07
C GLU A 161 20.20 -17.42 -4.00
N LYS A 162 19.59 -16.38 -3.41
CA LYS A 162 18.13 -16.21 -3.35
C LYS A 162 17.51 -15.69 -4.66
N LYS A 163 18.31 -15.44 -5.70
CA LYS A 163 17.88 -14.94 -7.03
C LYS A 163 17.14 -13.59 -6.97
N ILE A 164 17.54 -12.74 -6.02
CA ILE A 164 17.04 -11.38 -5.88
C ILE A 164 17.85 -10.42 -6.75
N ALA A 165 19.14 -10.71 -6.90
CA ALA A 165 20.07 -10.04 -7.79
C ALA A 165 20.94 -11.08 -8.51
N ASP A 166 21.55 -10.68 -9.62
CA ASP A 166 22.42 -11.54 -10.43
C ASP A 166 23.84 -10.97 -10.49
N LYS A 167 24.83 -11.80 -10.87
CA LYS A 167 26.15 -11.31 -11.29
C LYS A 167 26.13 -11.04 -12.79
N THR A 168 26.65 -9.89 -13.20
CA THR A 168 26.95 -9.60 -14.60
C THR A 168 28.15 -10.42 -15.07
N ASN A 169 28.36 -10.47 -16.39
CA ASN A 169 29.55 -11.11 -16.98
C ASN A 169 30.87 -10.48 -16.48
N GLU A 170 30.84 -9.23 -16.02
CA GLU A 170 31.98 -8.49 -15.49
C GLU A 170 32.17 -8.68 -13.97
N GLY A 171 31.30 -9.48 -13.33
CA GLY A 171 31.34 -9.76 -11.90
C GLY A 171 30.68 -8.70 -11.01
N SER A 172 30.12 -7.63 -11.59
CA SER A 172 29.32 -6.64 -10.87
C SER A 172 27.92 -7.18 -10.56
N ILE A 173 27.25 -6.60 -9.55
CA ILE A 173 25.88 -7.01 -9.20
C ILE A 173 24.85 -6.30 -10.09
N SER A 174 23.85 -7.05 -10.53
CA SER A 174 22.72 -6.60 -11.33
C SER A 174 21.42 -6.80 -10.56
N TRP A 175 20.78 -5.70 -10.18
CA TRP A 175 19.47 -5.71 -9.52
C TRP A 175 18.35 -5.55 -10.55
N THR A 176 17.28 -6.33 -10.42
CA THR A 176 16.05 -6.07 -11.17
C THR A 176 15.15 -5.17 -10.33
N LEU A 177 14.85 -3.95 -10.80
CA LEU A 177 14.16 -2.93 -10.01
C LEU A 177 12.91 -2.36 -10.70
N PRO A 178 11.89 -1.98 -9.90
CA PRO A 178 11.74 -2.30 -8.48
C PRO A 178 11.31 -3.78 -8.33
N GLN A 179 11.50 -4.33 -7.13
CA GLN A 179 11.07 -5.69 -6.81
C GLN A 179 10.27 -5.70 -5.51
N LEU A 180 9.07 -6.29 -5.54
CA LEU A 180 8.29 -6.58 -4.34
C LEU A 180 8.39 -8.09 -4.06
N LEU A 181 8.76 -8.44 -2.84
CA LEU A 181 8.91 -9.82 -2.38
C LEU A 181 7.93 -10.09 -1.23
N ASN A 182 7.33 -11.27 -1.26
CA ASN A 182 6.64 -11.84 -0.12
C ASN A 182 7.42 -13.09 0.30
N VAL A 183 8.01 -13.02 1.48
CA VAL A 183 8.90 -14.04 2.04
C VAL A 183 8.17 -14.73 3.18
N LYS A 184 8.25 -16.05 3.27
CA LYS A 184 7.72 -16.84 4.38
C LYS A 184 8.53 -18.12 4.53
N ASN A 185 8.85 -18.53 5.76
CA ASN A 185 9.62 -19.74 6.02
C ASN A 185 10.93 -19.77 5.22
N SER A 186 11.68 -18.67 5.22
CA SER A 186 12.95 -18.48 4.50
C SER A 186 12.87 -18.63 2.96
N ASN A 187 11.65 -18.61 2.40
CA ASN A 187 11.39 -18.78 0.98
C ASN A 187 10.65 -17.55 0.40
N ILE A 188 11.01 -17.16 -0.82
CA ILE A 188 10.24 -16.18 -1.58
C ILE A 188 9.01 -16.90 -2.14
N ILE A 189 7.85 -16.69 -1.53
CA ILE A 189 6.58 -17.35 -1.91
C ILE A 189 5.85 -16.61 -3.05
N ALA A 190 6.17 -15.32 -3.23
CA ALA A 190 5.69 -14.50 -4.33
C ALA A 190 6.66 -13.36 -4.62
N SER A 191 6.71 -12.92 -5.87
CA SER A 191 7.42 -11.70 -6.25
C SER A 191 6.77 -11.01 -7.45
N THR A 192 6.94 -9.69 -7.54
CA THR A 192 6.57 -8.87 -8.70
C THR A 192 7.73 -7.95 -9.04
N LYS A 193 8.01 -7.78 -10.33
CA LYS A 193 8.96 -6.80 -10.83
C LYS A 193 8.18 -5.61 -11.38
N GLY A 194 8.55 -4.39 -11.02
CA GLY A 194 7.91 -3.18 -11.56
C GLY A 194 8.26 -2.86 -13.01
N THR A 195 8.76 -3.85 -13.74
CA THR A 195 8.98 -3.82 -15.20
C THR A 195 8.03 -4.76 -15.92
N ASP A 196 7.13 -5.44 -15.21
CA ASP A 196 6.19 -6.42 -15.76
C ASP A 196 5.01 -5.72 -16.46
N TYR A 197 5.32 -4.79 -17.37
CA TYR A 197 4.36 -4.14 -18.27
C TYR A 197 5.06 -3.76 -19.58
N GLU A 198 4.31 -3.74 -20.68
CA GLU A 198 4.84 -3.36 -21.98
C GLU A 198 4.64 -1.87 -22.24
N PHE A 199 5.63 -1.22 -22.88
CA PHE A 199 5.49 0.15 -23.34
C PHE A 199 4.52 0.25 -24.51
N GLU A 200 3.64 1.25 -24.47
CA GLU A 200 2.86 1.69 -25.61
C GLU A 200 3.74 2.53 -26.56
N SER A 201 3.27 2.76 -27.79
CA SER A 201 4.02 3.53 -28.79
C SER A 201 4.40 4.93 -28.25
N GLY A 202 5.70 5.26 -28.30
CA GLY A 202 6.23 6.53 -27.82
C GLY A 202 6.45 6.62 -26.31
N GLN A 203 6.10 5.58 -25.53
CA GLN A 203 6.42 5.54 -24.11
C GLN A 203 7.89 5.15 -23.86
N THR A 204 8.39 5.61 -22.72
CA THR A 204 9.69 5.22 -22.16
C THR A 204 9.52 4.89 -20.69
N LYS A 205 10.60 4.45 -20.04
CA LYS A 205 10.67 4.25 -18.58
C LYS A 205 10.39 5.52 -17.75
N TYR A 206 10.37 6.70 -18.39
CA TYR A 206 10.05 8.00 -17.78
C TYR A 206 8.60 8.44 -18.00
N SER A 207 7.86 7.73 -18.84
CA SER A 207 6.45 8.03 -19.09
C SER A 207 5.61 7.62 -17.90
N GLU A 208 4.55 8.39 -17.62
CA GLU A 208 3.51 7.93 -16.72
C GLU A 208 2.83 6.67 -17.28
N LEU A 209 2.48 5.76 -16.37
CA LEU A 209 1.73 4.57 -16.73
C LEU A 209 0.33 4.93 -17.23
N THR A 210 -0.13 4.28 -18.28
CA THR A 210 -1.55 4.35 -18.68
C THR A 210 -2.43 3.65 -17.65
N GLU A 211 -3.73 3.93 -17.64
CA GLU A 211 -4.66 3.24 -16.74
C GLU A 211 -4.64 1.72 -16.94
N LYS A 212 -4.41 1.24 -18.16
CA LYS A 212 -4.24 -0.19 -18.45
C LYS A 212 -3.00 -0.74 -17.74
N GLN A 213 -1.86 -0.06 -17.83
CA GLN A 213 -0.61 -0.46 -17.18
C GLN A 213 -0.71 -0.37 -15.65
N LYS A 214 -1.31 0.70 -15.10
CA LYS A 214 -1.58 0.83 -13.66
C LYS A 214 -2.43 -0.33 -13.15
N ASN A 215 -3.53 -0.66 -13.84
CA ASN A 215 -4.40 -1.77 -13.46
C ASN A 215 -3.70 -3.14 -13.57
N HIS A 216 -2.85 -3.31 -14.58
CA HIS A 216 -2.04 -4.54 -14.73
C HIS A 216 -1.05 -4.70 -13.57
N MET A 217 -0.24 -3.67 -13.31
CA MET A 217 0.73 -3.68 -12.21
C MET A 217 0.06 -3.80 -10.84
N TYR A 218 -1.07 -3.13 -10.64
CA TYR A 218 -1.86 -3.22 -9.42
C TYR A 218 -2.26 -4.66 -9.11
N LYS A 219 -2.72 -5.43 -10.11
CA LYS A 219 -3.06 -6.85 -9.93
C LYS A 219 -1.84 -7.68 -9.51
N HIS A 220 -0.70 -7.49 -10.17
CA HIS A 220 0.53 -8.22 -9.82
C HIS A 220 0.98 -7.93 -8.38
N TYR A 221 0.91 -6.68 -7.94
CA TYR A 221 1.19 -6.31 -6.55
C TYR A 221 0.20 -6.93 -5.57
N ILE A 222 -1.11 -6.89 -5.84
CA ILE A 222 -2.12 -7.56 -5.01
C ILE A 222 -1.85 -9.07 -4.91
N ASP A 223 -1.59 -9.72 -6.04
CA ASP A 223 -1.30 -11.16 -6.09
C ASP A 223 -0.08 -11.51 -5.23
N THR A 224 0.97 -10.68 -5.30
CA THR A 224 2.18 -10.85 -4.48
C THR A 224 1.89 -10.66 -2.99
N LEU A 225 1.13 -9.64 -2.61
CA LEU A 225 0.84 -9.31 -1.21
C LEU A 225 -0.14 -10.31 -0.56
N SER A 226 -1.01 -10.94 -1.36
CA SER A 226 -2.10 -11.80 -0.88
C SER A 226 -1.71 -13.26 -0.62
N LYS A 227 -0.63 -13.76 -1.23
CA LYS A 227 -0.09 -15.11 -0.96
C LYS A 227 0.43 -15.26 0.47
#